data_AF-A0A6B3GQP6-F1
#
_entry.id   AF-A0A6B3GQP6-F1
#
_cell.length_a   1.000
_cell.length_b   1.000
_cell.length_c   1.000
_cell.angle_alpha   90.00
_cell.angle_beta   90.00
_cell.angle_gamma   90.00
#
_symmetry.space_group_name_H-M   'P 1'
#
loop_
_entity.id
_entity.type
_entity.pdbx_description
1 polymer ?
#
loop_
_entity_poly.entity_id
_entity_poly.type
_entity_poly.pdbx_seq_one_letter_code
_entity_poly.pdbx_strand_id
1 'polypeptide(L)'
;MSTHAKRERLLLADLLEAAGPEALTLCDGWKTRDLAAHVVVRERRADAAGGLLVSALKARLERVQAEFAAKPYEELIQLIRTGPPRFSPMALKQIDEAANTVEFFVHAEDVRRAQ
;
A
#
# COMPACT_ATOMS: atom_id res chain seq x y z
N MET A 1 -21.84 6.27 2.57
CA MET A 1 -21.45 5.31 3.61
C MET A 1 -19.93 5.25 3.63
N SER A 2 -19.27 5.59 4.75
CA SER A 2 -17.82 5.38 4.88
C SER A 2 -17.59 3.90 5.14
N THR A 3 -16.89 3.23 4.24
CA THR A 3 -16.47 1.85 4.39
C THR A 3 -15.38 1.74 5.46
N HIS A 4 -15.29 0.62 6.17
CA HIS A 4 -14.21 0.39 7.14
C HIS A 4 -12.83 0.53 6.47
N ALA A 5 -12.69 0.03 5.23
CA ALA A 5 -11.49 0.20 4.41
C ALA A 5 -11.07 1.67 4.24
N LYS A 6 -12.01 2.61 4.09
CA LYS A 6 -11.68 4.04 3.94
C LYS A 6 -11.11 4.61 5.24
N ARG A 7 -11.61 4.16 6.40
CA ARG A 7 -11.08 4.57 7.70
C ARG A 7 -9.67 4.04 7.91
N GLU A 8 -9.45 2.74 7.70
CA GLU A 8 -8.14 2.11 7.88
C GLU A 8 -7.09 2.69 6.92
N ARG A 9 -7.46 3.01 5.68
CA ARG A 9 -6.60 3.71 4.72
C ARG A 9 -6.09 5.04 5.26
N LEU A 10 -6.99 5.88 5.77
CA LEU A 10 -6.62 7.21 6.25
C LEU A 10 -5.73 7.10 7.49
N LEU A 11 -6.04 6.16 8.39
CA LEU A 11 -5.26 5.88 9.57
C LEU A 11 -3.84 5.36 9.22
N LEU A 12 -3.72 4.47 8.24
CA LEU A 12 -2.42 4.04 7.73
C LEU A 12 -1.62 5.22 7.17
N ALA A 13 -2.26 6.08 6.38
CA ALA A 13 -1.60 7.25 5.81
C ALA A 13 -1.10 8.22 6.90
N ASP A 14 -1.89 8.46 7.95
CA ASP A 14 -1.49 9.29 9.09
C ASP A 14 -0.30 8.68 9.84
N LEU A 15 -0.28 7.37 10.05
CA LEU A 15 0.82 6.66 10.72
C LEU A 15 2.11 6.70 9.90
N LEU A 16 2.02 6.49 8.59
CA LEU A 16 3.16 6.58 7.67
C LEU A 16 3.75 8.00 7.68
N GLU A 17 2.90 9.02 7.57
CA GLU A 17 3.31 10.42 7.64
C GLU A 17 4.02 10.76 8.96
N ALA A 18 3.48 10.29 10.09
CA ALA A 18 4.08 10.52 11.40
C ALA A 18 5.43 9.80 11.61
N ALA A 19 5.57 8.58 11.07
CA ALA A 19 6.79 7.78 11.22
C ALA A 19 7.95 8.30 10.35
N GLY A 20 7.64 8.84 9.17
CA GLY A 20 8.63 9.26 8.18
C GLY A 20 9.25 8.08 7.40
N PRO A 21 9.93 8.34 6.27
CA PRO A 21 10.26 7.33 5.25
C PRO A 21 11.31 6.29 5.65
N GLU A 22 12.14 6.61 6.64
CA GLU A 22 13.28 5.77 7.04
C GLU A 22 12.98 4.90 8.26
N ALA A 23 11.78 5.06 8.86
CA ALA A 23 11.36 4.27 10.00
C ALA A 23 11.20 2.79 9.61
N LEU A 24 11.52 1.91 10.56
CA LEU A 24 11.36 0.47 10.38
C LEU A 24 9.88 0.09 10.52
N THR A 25 9.55 -1.08 9.98
CA THR A 25 8.24 -1.73 10.11
C THR A 25 8.42 -3.12 10.69
N LEU A 26 7.34 -3.77 11.12
CA LEU A 26 7.38 -5.19 11.47
C LEU A 26 7.53 -6.13 10.26
N CYS A 27 7.44 -5.60 9.03
CA CYS A 27 7.84 -6.33 7.84
C CYS A 27 9.36 -6.35 7.75
N ASP A 28 9.97 -7.50 8.04
CA ASP A 28 11.43 -7.66 8.06
C ASP A 28 12.10 -7.11 6.79
N GLY A 29 13.06 -6.22 6.99
CA GLY A 29 13.81 -5.57 5.92
C GLY A 29 13.08 -4.45 5.20
N TRP A 30 11.86 -4.09 5.60
CA TRP A 30 11.10 -2.98 5.01
C TRP A 30 11.09 -1.75 5.89
N LYS A 31 11.39 -0.61 5.27
CA LYS A 31 11.09 0.71 5.82
C LYS A 31 9.66 1.10 5.48
N THR A 32 9.14 2.10 6.16
CA THR A 32 7.81 2.69 5.87
C THR A 32 7.68 3.16 4.42
N ARG A 33 8.77 3.58 3.76
CA ARG A 33 8.81 3.86 2.32
C ARG A 33 8.49 2.63 1.47
N ASP A 34 9.09 1.49 1.78
CA ASP A 34 8.89 0.24 1.04
C ASP A 34 7.44 -0.25 1.23
N LEU A 35 6.95 -0.16 2.45
CA LEU A 35 5.55 -0.45 2.80
C LEU A 35 4.57 0.45 2.05
N ALA A 36 4.83 1.76 2.02
CA ALA A 36 3.99 2.73 1.30
C ALA A 36 3.97 2.44 -0.21
N ALA A 37 5.14 2.14 -0.81
CA ALA A 37 5.23 1.74 -2.20
C ALA A 37 4.42 0.45 -2.47
N HIS A 38 4.47 -0.52 -1.56
CA HIS A 38 3.77 -1.81 -1.71
C HIS A 38 2.26 -1.60 -1.78
N VAL A 39 1.72 -0.82 -0.84
CA VAL A 39 0.30 -0.50 -0.80
C VAL A 39 -0.14 0.18 -2.10
N VAL A 40 0.62 1.17 -2.58
CA VAL A 40 0.28 1.89 -3.82
C VAL A 40 0.34 0.97 -5.05
N VAL A 41 1.36 0.14 -5.16
CA VAL A 41 1.54 -0.80 -6.29
C VAL A 41 0.41 -1.82 -6.29
N ARG A 42 0.10 -2.41 -5.13
CA ARG A 42 -0.98 -3.38 -4.98
C ARG A 42 -2.33 -2.84 -5.46
N GLU A 43 -2.65 -1.58 -5.17
CA GLU A 43 -3.93 -0.97 -5.57
C GLU A 43 -4.01 -0.51 -7.03
N ARG A 44 -2.89 -0.03 -7.58
CA ARG A 44 -2.89 0.65 -8.89
C ARG A 44 -2.38 -0.21 -10.02
N ARG A 45 -1.63 -1.26 -9.71
CA ARG A 45 -0.96 -2.12 -10.69
C ARG A 45 -1.38 -3.56 -10.48
N ALA A 46 -2.67 -3.84 -10.68
CA ALA A 46 -3.20 -5.20 -10.70
C ALA A 46 -2.44 -6.12 -11.68
N ASP A 47 -1.91 -5.52 -12.76
CA ASP A 47 -1.03 -6.18 -13.74
C ASP A 47 0.35 -6.57 -13.17
N ALA A 48 0.87 -5.83 -12.18
CA ALA A 48 2.10 -6.16 -11.45
C ALA A 48 1.83 -7.06 -10.23
N ALA A 49 0.67 -6.90 -9.57
CA ALA A 49 0.23 -7.73 -8.46
C ALA A 49 0.11 -9.23 -8.85
N GLY A 50 -0.11 -9.52 -10.13
CA GLY A 50 0.00 -10.89 -10.68
C GLY A 50 1.35 -11.57 -10.42
N GLY A 51 2.42 -10.81 -10.17
CA GLY A 51 3.72 -11.32 -9.71
C GLY A 51 3.73 -11.99 -8.34
N LEU A 52 2.70 -11.76 -7.52
CA LEU A 52 2.49 -12.48 -6.26
C LEU A 52 1.99 -13.92 -6.50
N LEU A 53 1.31 -14.17 -7.63
CA LEU A 53 0.72 -15.46 -7.98
C LEU A 53 1.54 -16.21 -9.04
N VAL A 54 2.22 -15.48 -9.92
CA VAL A 54 2.95 -16.01 -11.07
C VAL A 54 4.41 -15.63 -10.94
N SER A 55 5.28 -16.62 -10.66
CA SER A 55 6.72 -16.42 -10.46
C SER A 55 7.42 -15.71 -11.63
N ALA A 56 6.98 -15.94 -12.87
CA ALA A 56 7.50 -15.27 -14.06
C ALA A 56 7.26 -13.74 -14.07
N LEU A 57 6.30 -13.25 -13.30
CA LEU A 57 5.98 -11.83 -13.18
C LEU A 57 6.65 -11.17 -11.95
N LYS A 58 7.39 -11.93 -11.13
CA LYS A 58 8.04 -11.43 -9.90
C LYS A 58 9.04 -10.30 -10.19
N ALA A 59 9.89 -10.46 -11.19
CA ALA A 59 10.85 -9.42 -11.59
C ALA A 59 10.18 -8.11 -12.03
N ARG A 60 8.95 -8.20 -12.58
CA ARG A 60 8.16 -7.03 -12.93
C ARG A 60 7.59 -6.35 -11.69
N LEU A 61 7.08 -7.14 -10.74
CA LEU A 61 6.61 -6.62 -9.46
C LEU A 61 7.73 -5.90 -8.71
N GLU A 62 8.91 -6.51 -8.58
CA GLU A 62 10.09 -5.92 -7.93
C GLU A 62 10.51 -4.61 -8.59
N ARG A 63 10.50 -4.55 -9.93
CA ARG A 63 10.82 -3.31 -10.67
C ARG A 63 9.82 -2.21 -10.38
N VAL A 64 8.52 -2.50 -10.46
CA VAL A 64 7.47 -1.51 -10.20
C VAL A 64 7.52 -1.06 -8.74
N GLN A 65 7.77 -1.97 -7.81
CA GLN A 65 7.98 -1.67 -6.40
C GLN A 65 9.12 -0.67 -6.20
N ALA A 66 10.27 -0.91 -6.82
CA ALA A 66 11.43 -0.02 -6.76
C ALA A 66 11.16 1.35 -7.41
N GLU A 67 10.44 1.39 -8.54
CA GLU A 67 10.02 2.64 -9.19
C GLU A 67 9.15 3.50 -8.27
N PHE A 68 8.22 2.87 -7.53
CA PHE A 68 7.39 3.59 -6.57
C PHE A 68 8.16 3.98 -5.30
N ALA A 69 9.03 3.11 -4.78
CA ALA A 69 9.86 3.45 -3.62
C ALA A 69 10.79 4.65 -3.88
N ALA A 70 11.23 4.84 -5.13
CA ALA A 70 12.05 5.97 -5.56
C ALA A 70 11.28 7.32 -5.65
N LYS A 71 9.94 7.32 -5.56
CA LYS A 71 9.13 8.55 -5.58
C LYS A 71 9.30 9.35 -4.28
N PRO A 72 8.99 10.66 -4.30
CA PRO A 72 8.83 11.44 -3.07
C PRO A 72 7.86 10.72 -2.12
N TYR A 73 8.22 10.65 -0.84
CA TYR A 73 7.46 9.87 0.14
C TYR A 73 6.06 10.45 0.35
N GLU A 74 5.97 11.77 0.31
CA GLU A 74 4.75 12.56 0.40
C GLU A 74 3.82 12.24 -0.79
N GLU A 75 4.38 12.00 -1.98
CA GLU A 75 3.60 11.55 -3.14
C GLU A 75 2.96 10.18 -2.83
N LEU A 76 3.71 9.24 -2.28
CA LEU A 76 3.18 7.92 -1.91
C LEU A 76 2.05 8.02 -0.89
N ILE A 77 2.22 8.84 0.15
CA ILE A 77 1.16 9.07 1.15
C ILE A 77 -0.09 9.65 0.49
N GLN A 78 0.03 10.63 -0.40
CA GLN A 78 -1.12 11.20 -1.11
C GLN A 78 -1.82 10.18 -2.02
N LEU A 79 -1.06 9.31 -2.68
CA LEU A 79 -1.61 8.23 -3.49
C LEU A 79 -2.40 7.23 -2.62
N ILE A 80 -1.91 6.93 -1.40
CA ILE A 80 -2.63 6.09 -0.43
C ILE A 80 -3.90 6.79 0.04
N ARG A 81 -3.85 8.07 0.42
CA ARG A 81 -5.01 8.83 0.92
C ARG A 81 -6.14 8.92 -0.11
N THR A 82 -5.79 9.15 -1.37
CA THR A 82 -6.75 9.34 -2.47
C THR A 82 -7.26 8.02 -3.06
N GLY A 83 -6.47 6.94 -2.94
CA GLY A 83 -6.80 5.62 -3.46
C GLY A 83 -6.68 5.50 -4.98
N PRO A 84 -7.17 4.37 -5.56
CA PRO A 84 -7.05 4.13 -6.99
C PRO A 84 -7.94 5.09 -7.81
N PRO A 85 -7.58 5.37 -9.08
CA PRO A 85 -8.43 6.14 -9.98
C PRO A 85 -9.83 5.49 -10.13
N ARG A 86 -10.87 6.30 -10.33
CA ARG A 86 -12.27 5.84 -10.44
C ARG A 86 -12.53 4.78 -11.52
N PHE A 87 -11.63 4.65 -12.49
CA PHE A 87 -11.72 3.68 -13.60
C PHE A 87 -10.77 2.47 -13.43
N SER A 88 -10.14 2.30 -12.27
CA SER A 88 -9.32 1.11 -11.98
C SER A 88 -10.22 -0.13 -11.84
N PRO A 89 -9.82 -1.31 -12.38
CA PRO A 89 -10.49 -2.58 -12.12
C PRO A 89 -10.63 -2.91 -10.62
N MET A 90 -9.73 -2.41 -9.77
CA MET A 90 -9.84 -2.56 -8.31
C MET A 90 -10.89 -1.65 -7.66
N ALA A 91 -11.50 -0.70 -8.39
CA ALA A 91 -12.64 0.07 -7.88
C ALA A 91 -13.95 -0.77 -7.82
N LEU A 92 -13.92 -2.05 -8.20
CA LEU A 92 -15.04 -3.00 -8.10
C LEU A 92 -15.35 -3.37 -6.64
N LYS A 93 -16.17 -2.53 -6.02
CA LYS A 93 -16.53 -2.37 -4.60
C LYS A 93 -16.66 -3.57 -3.65
N GLN A 94 -16.94 -4.81 -4.09
CA GLN A 94 -17.47 -5.85 -3.17
C GLN A 94 -16.45 -6.90 -2.72
N ILE A 95 -15.49 -7.28 -3.58
CA ILE A 95 -14.35 -8.11 -3.20
C ILE A 95 -13.22 -7.24 -2.60
N ASP A 96 -13.26 -5.95 -2.94
CA ASP A 96 -12.29 -4.91 -2.60
C ASP A 96 -12.35 -4.48 -1.11
N GLU A 97 -13.54 -4.42 -0.51
CA GLU A 97 -13.70 -3.81 0.83
C GLU A 97 -13.08 -4.65 1.96
N ALA A 98 -13.33 -5.96 2.01
CA ALA A 98 -12.79 -6.82 3.07
C ALA A 98 -11.27 -7.02 2.94
N ALA A 99 -10.79 -7.28 1.72
CA ALA A 99 -9.37 -7.47 1.45
C ALA A 99 -8.55 -6.19 1.72
N ASN A 100 -9.07 -5.02 1.35
CA ASN A 100 -8.38 -3.75 1.64
C ASN A 100 -8.49 -3.36 3.10
N THR A 101 -9.59 -3.66 3.79
CA THR A 101 -9.68 -3.42 5.24
C THR A 101 -8.61 -4.18 5.99
N VAL A 102 -8.43 -5.48 5.70
CA VAL A 102 -7.38 -6.30 6.33
C VAL A 102 -6.00 -5.78 5.99
N GLU A 103 -5.73 -5.49 4.72
CA GLU A 103 -4.43 -4.97 4.27
C GLU A 103 -4.04 -3.68 5.01
N PHE A 104 -4.94 -2.69 5.04
CA PHE A 104 -4.66 -1.41 5.69
C PHE A 104 -4.54 -1.54 7.20
N PHE A 105 -5.38 -2.37 7.81
CA PHE A 105 -5.32 -2.61 9.25
C PHE A 105 -4.00 -3.29 9.65
N VAL A 106 -3.60 -4.36 8.95
CA VAL A 106 -2.37 -5.10 9.24
C VAL A 106 -1.16 -4.18 9.07
N HIS A 107 -1.06 -3.45 7.96
CA HIS A 107 0.07 -2.57 7.74
C HIS A 107 0.07 -1.32 8.62
N ALA A 108 -1.10 -0.87 9.09
CA ALA A 108 -1.17 0.14 10.14
C ALA A 108 -0.59 -0.39 11.45
N GLU A 109 -0.89 -1.64 11.81
CA GLU A 109 -0.30 -2.30 12.98
C GLU A 109 1.21 -2.52 12.81
N ASP A 110 1.68 -2.86 11.61
CA ASP A 110 3.12 -3.03 11.32
C ASP A 110 3.92 -1.74 11.54
N VAL A 111 3.33 -0.59 11.20
CA VAL A 111 3.94 0.72 11.45
C VAL A 111 3.81 1.11 12.92
N ARG A 112 2.62 0.97 13.50
CA ARG A 112 2.32 1.41 14.87
C ARG A 112 3.18 0.69 15.92
N ARG A 113 3.38 -0.61 15.75
CA ARG A 113 4.10 -1.46 16.72
C ARG A 113 5.61 -1.47 16.54
N ALA A 114 6.11 -0.92 15.43
CA ALA A 114 7.54 -0.79 15.16
C ALA A 114 8.14 0.52 15.70
N GLN A 115 7.31 1.44 16.24
CA GLN A 115 7.74 2.67 16.91
C GLN A 115 8.11 2.44 18.37
#